data_AF-A0A1I7XSL5-F1
#
_entry.id   AF-A0A1I7XSL5-F1
#
_cell.length_a   1.000
_cell.length_b   1.000
_cell.length_c   1.000
_cell.angle_alpha   90.00
_cell.angle_beta   90.00
_cell.angle_gamma   90.00
#
_symmetry.space_group_name_H-M   'P 1'
#
loop_
_entity.id
_entity.type
_entity.pdbx_description
1 polymer ?
#
loop_
_entity_poly.entity_id
_entity_poly.type
_entity_poly.pdbx_seq_one_letter_code
_entity_poly.pdbx_strand_id
1 'polypeptide(L)'
;MNDLFSQFVRWNEGGARVQSGSPDILIKQTSKEERTSFAEVQLLRAEYMMKAGAVGANDLYQIYLALQRFDVPSEDLHYRVAVFCDGMYSMDTDKVRSDLVTNILKSYANVLRYGRSHLFHAMPRMLTIWLDVSQKKTETLETRNKERLSTPDMDIKDKQDIDKMNKEMIRAFRQLDSYAFYTAFPQLISRIVHPNESVFQTLKIILSELICHYPHQCLWQSIAVYRTGHWCKNIRQERCTQVYQVAKNKDRQIEQLIDQYDYVSALLIGHVQFCYCI
;
A
#
# COMPACT_ATOMS: atom_id res chain seq x y z
N MET A 1 -7.17 8.29 -34.22
CA MET A 1 -7.57 9.21 -33.11
C MET A 1 -9.09 9.43 -32.97
N ASN A 2 -9.84 9.80 -34.01
CA ASN A 2 -11.27 10.18 -33.89
C ASN A 2 -12.24 9.06 -33.49
N ASP A 3 -12.04 7.82 -33.96
CA ASP A 3 -13.03 6.76 -33.72
C ASP A 3 -12.98 6.21 -32.27
N LEU A 4 -11.78 6.04 -31.72
CA LEU A 4 -11.55 5.74 -30.29
C LEU A 4 -12.14 6.80 -29.37
N PHE A 5 -11.91 8.07 -29.69
CA PHE A 5 -12.42 9.20 -28.93
C PHE A 5 -13.96 9.22 -28.95
N SER A 6 -14.55 9.03 -30.13
CA SER A 6 -16.00 9.00 -30.33
C SER A 6 -16.65 7.83 -29.58
N GLN A 7 -16.04 6.65 -29.63
CA GLN A 7 -16.55 5.44 -28.99
C GLN A 7 -16.41 5.50 -27.46
N PHE A 8 -15.31 6.05 -26.93
CA PHE A 8 -15.12 6.21 -25.48
C PHE A 8 -15.99 7.33 -24.88
N VAL A 9 -16.18 8.43 -25.62
CA VAL A 9 -17.11 9.51 -25.22
C VAL A 9 -18.54 8.98 -25.24
N ARG A 10 -18.96 8.26 -26.29
CA ARG A 10 -20.27 7.57 -26.35
C ARG A 10 -20.45 6.54 -25.25
N TRP A 11 -19.39 5.83 -24.84
CA TRP A 11 -19.46 4.89 -23.73
C TRP A 11 -19.71 5.59 -22.39
N ASN A 12 -19.05 6.73 -22.15
CA ASN A 12 -19.25 7.53 -20.93
C ASN A 12 -20.60 8.25 -20.90
N GLU A 13 -21.11 8.72 -22.05
CA GLU A 13 -22.38 9.44 -22.14
C GLU A 13 -23.59 8.50 -22.24
N GLY A 14 -23.40 7.26 -22.71
CA GLY A 14 -24.47 6.30 -22.97
C GLY A 14 -24.80 5.31 -21.85
N GLY A 15 -24.09 5.37 -20.71
CA GLY A 15 -24.37 4.58 -19.51
C GLY A 15 -24.70 3.10 -19.78
N ALA A 16 -23.68 2.26 -20.01
CA ALA A 16 -23.76 0.78 -20.07
C ALA A 16 -24.84 0.13 -20.97
N ARG A 17 -25.65 0.89 -21.70
CA ARG A 17 -26.69 0.41 -22.61
C ARG A 17 -26.37 0.92 -24.00
N VAL A 18 -25.49 0.19 -24.68
CA VAL A 18 -25.47 -0.08 -26.13
C VAL A 18 -24.08 -0.64 -26.43
N GLN A 19 -24.04 -1.94 -26.73
CA GLN A 19 -22.83 -2.65 -27.13
C GLN A 19 -22.54 -2.45 -28.61
N SER A 20 -21.30 -2.12 -28.93
CA SER A 20 -20.55 -2.72 -30.05
C SER A 20 -19.06 -2.43 -29.85
N GLY A 21 -18.32 -3.42 -29.34
CA GLY A 21 -16.87 -3.37 -29.10
C GLY A 21 -16.49 -3.02 -27.66
N SER A 22 -16.05 -4.01 -26.88
CA SER A 22 -15.43 -3.76 -25.56
C SER A 22 -14.21 -2.83 -25.75
N PRO A 23 -13.96 -1.85 -24.86
CA PRO A 23 -12.77 -0.98 -24.93
C PRO A 23 -11.47 -1.78 -25.09
N ASP A 24 -11.44 -3.01 -24.57
CA ASP A 24 -10.33 -3.94 -24.61
C ASP A 24 -9.87 -4.34 -26.04
N ILE A 25 -10.76 -4.28 -27.04
CA ILE A 25 -10.46 -4.69 -28.41
C ILE A 25 -9.79 -3.54 -29.19
N LEU A 26 -10.27 -2.30 -29.03
CA LEU A 26 -9.63 -1.14 -29.65
C LEU A 26 -8.29 -0.80 -28.99
N ILE A 27 -8.16 -1.04 -27.68
CA ILE A 27 -6.90 -0.84 -26.95
C ILE A 27 -5.79 -1.67 -27.55
N LYS A 28 -6.04 -2.94 -27.91
CA LYS A 28 -4.98 -3.80 -28.49
C LYS A 28 -4.49 -3.35 -29.88
N GLN A 29 -5.26 -2.54 -30.60
CA GLN A 29 -4.95 -2.13 -31.97
C GLN A 29 -4.25 -0.76 -32.08
N THR A 30 -4.18 0.03 -30.98
CA THR A 30 -3.65 1.41 -31.01
C THR A 30 -2.16 1.50 -30.69
N SER A 31 -1.43 2.44 -31.31
CA SER A 31 -0.02 2.75 -31.02
C SER A 31 0.17 3.21 -29.57
N LYS A 32 1.34 2.91 -28.97
CA LYS A 32 1.68 3.26 -27.57
C LYS A 32 1.60 4.78 -27.33
N GLU A 33 1.99 5.58 -28.32
CA GLU A 33 1.94 7.05 -28.28
C GLU A 33 0.51 7.60 -28.35
N GLU A 34 -0.38 6.96 -29.11
CA GLU A 34 -1.79 7.38 -29.18
C GLU A 34 -2.52 7.09 -27.86
N ARG A 35 -2.14 6.01 -27.16
CA ARG A 35 -2.69 5.68 -25.83
C ARG A 35 -2.25 6.66 -24.76
N THR A 36 -1.00 7.13 -24.79
CA THR A 36 -0.50 8.15 -23.86
C THR A 36 -1.23 9.48 -24.06
N SER A 37 -1.31 9.97 -25.30
CA SER A 37 -2.01 11.23 -25.60
C SER A 37 -3.51 11.14 -25.27
N PHE A 38 -4.14 9.99 -25.52
CA PHE A 38 -5.52 9.76 -25.15
C PHE A 38 -5.74 9.81 -23.64
N ALA A 39 -4.88 9.15 -22.86
CA ALA A 39 -4.99 9.12 -21.41
C ALA A 39 -4.78 10.51 -20.79
N GLU A 40 -3.86 11.31 -21.34
CA GLU A 40 -3.64 12.71 -20.92
C GLU A 40 -4.88 13.58 -21.20
N VAL A 41 -5.47 13.47 -22.38
CA VAL A 41 -6.70 14.23 -22.73
C VAL A 41 -7.86 13.83 -21.84
N GLN A 42 -8.04 12.52 -21.57
CA GLN A 42 -9.11 12.06 -20.69
C GLN A 42 -8.89 12.47 -19.23
N LEU A 43 -7.64 12.48 -18.76
CA LEU A 43 -7.32 12.98 -17.44
C LEU A 43 -7.63 14.47 -17.32
N LEU A 44 -7.22 15.28 -18.30
CA LEU A 44 -7.51 16.70 -18.31
C LEU A 44 -9.02 16.96 -18.32
N ARG A 45 -9.77 16.20 -19.13
CA ARG A 45 -11.24 16.23 -19.14
C ARG A 45 -11.83 15.89 -17.77
N ALA A 46 -11.35 14.84 -17.11
CA ALA A 46 -11.81 14.46 -15.78
C ALA A 46 -11.53 15.55 -14.73
N GLU A 47 -10.38 16.22 -14.83
CA GLU A 47 -10.02 17.33 -13.95
C GLU A 47 -10.93 18.55 -14.14
N TYR A 48 -11.23 18.91 -15.40
CA TYR A 48 -12.18 19.98 -15.70
C TYR A 48 -13.59 19.63 -15.24
N MET A 49 -14.05 18.39 -15.43
CA MET A 49 -15.35 17.92 -14.95
C MET A 49 -15.46 18.00 -13.43
N MET A 50 -14.39 17.62 -12.72
CA MET A 50 -14.30 17.73 -11.27
C MET A 50 -14.34 19.19 -10.80
N LYS A 51 -13.54 20.09 -11.41
CA LYS A 51 -13.52 21.52 -11.08
C LYS A 51 -14.83 22.23 -11.40
N ALA A 52 -15.51 21.82 -12.48
CA ALA A 52 -16.80 22.36 -12.88
C ALA A 52 -17.97 21.82 -12.05
N GLY A 53 -17.76 20.77 -11.23
CA GLY A 53 -18.84 20.09 -10.50
C GLY A 53 -19.90 19.47 -11.40
N ALA A 54 -19.57 19.22 -12.68
CA ALA A 54 -20.53 18.84 -13.71
C ALA A 54 -20.95 17.35 -13.63
N VAL A 55 -20.16 16.53 -12.94
CA VAL A 55 -20.30 15.06 -12.90
C VAL A 55 -20.20 14.58 -11.46
N GLY A 56 -21.02 13.57 -11.09
CA GLY A 56 -20.96 12.95 -9.77
C GLY A 56 -19.64 12.22 -9.52
N ALA A 57 -19.17 12.21 -8.26
CA ALA A 57 -17.90 11.58 -7.89
C ALA A 57 -17.79 10.10 -8.27
N ASN A 58 -18.92 9.37 -8.27
CA ASN A 58 -18.97 7.95 -8.67
C ASN A 58 -18.76 7.75 -10.17
N ASP A 59 -19.24 8.66 -11.02
CA ASP A 59 -19.04 8.57 -12.47
C ASP A 59 -17.61 8.95 -12.85
N LEU A 60 -17.04 9.97 -12.18
CA LEU A 60 -15.61 10.29 -12.27
C LEU A 60 -14.74 9.09 -11.86
N TYR A 61 -15.12 8.38 -10.79
CA TYR A 61 -14.40 7.18 -10.37
C TYR A 61 -14.40 6.08 -11.45
N GLN A 62 -15.51 5.87 -12.18
CA GLN A 62 -15.54 4.91 -13.28
C GLN A 62 -14.62 5.32 -14.44
N ILE A 63 -14.57 6.61 -14.76
CA ILE A 63 -13.65 7.16 -15.77
C ILE A 63 -12.20 6.88 -15.35
N TYR A 64 -11.84 7.17 -14.10
CA TYR A 64 -10.50 6.91 -13.59
C TYR A 64 -10.13 5.42 -13.54
N LEU A 65 -11.06 4.54 -13.17
CA LEU A 65 -10.86 3.10 -13.22
C LEU A 65 -10.66 2.60 -14.65
N ALA A 66 -11.38 3.16 -15.62
CA ALA A 66 -11.17 2.84 -17.02
C ALA A 66 -9.74 3.24 -17.44
N LEU A 67 -9.27 4.43 -17.04
CA LEU A 67 -7.91 4.92 -17.34
C LEU A 67 -6.81 3.99 -16.83
N GLN A 68 -6.98 3.38 -15.65
CA GLN A 68 -6.02 2.42 -15.10
C GLN A 68 -5.87 1.16 -15.95
N ARG A 69 -6.88 0.79 -16.74
CA ARG A 69 -6.82 -0.40 -17.62
C ARG A 69 -5.94 -0.20 -18.84
N PHE A 70 -5.69 1.05 -19.24
CA PHE A 70 -4.92 1.35 -20.45
C PHE A 70 -3.40 1.15 -20.29
N ASP A 71 -2.92 0.83 -19.08
CA ASP A 71 -1.51 0.60 -18.72
C ASP A 71 -0.55 1.63 -19.35
N VAL A 72 -0.90 2.90 -19.19
CA VAL A 72 -0.14 4.02 -19.75
C VAL A 72 1.09 4.25 -18.87
N PRO A 73 2.32 4.30 -19.41
CA PRO A 73 3.54 4.46 -18.62
C PRO A 73 3.74 5.92 -18.15
N SER A 74 2.74 6.51 -17.51
CA SER A 74 2.77 7.87 -16.97
C SER A 74 2.64 7.83 -15.45
N GLU A 75 3.66 8.33 -14.75
CA GLU A 75 3.67 8.48 -13.29
C GLU A 75 2.57 9.44 -12.84
N ASP A 76 2.49 10.61 -13.49
CA ASP A 76 1.58 11.70 -13.12
C ASP A 76 0.11 11.31 -13.28
N LEU A 77 -0.23 10.56 -14.33
CA LEU A 77 -1.58 10.02 -14.54
C LEU A 77 -2.01 9.15 -13.35
N HIS A 78 -1.18 8.16 -13.00
CA HIS A 78 -1.48 7.25 -11.90
C HIS A 78 -1.53 7.98 -10.56
N TYR A 79 -0.69 8.99 -10.39
CA TYR A 79 -0.61 9.77 -9.15
C TYR A 79 -1.89 10.56 -8.93
N ARG A 80 -2.35 11.30 -9.95
CA ARG A 80 -3.60 12.05 -9.88
C ARG A 80 -4.81 11.16 -9.65
N VAL A 81 -4.86 10.00 -10.30
CA VAL A 81 -5.92 9.00 -10.04
C VAL A 81 -5.88 8.52 -8.58
N ALA A 82 -4.69 8.19 -8.07
CA ALA A 82 -4.54 7.73 -6.69
C ALA A 82 -4.99 8.80 -5.68
N VAL A 83 -4.57 10.05 -5.87
CA VAL A 83 -4.94 11.19 -5.02
C VAL A 83 -6.44 11.46 -5.07
N PHE A 84 -7.08 11.36 -6.24
CA PHE A 84 -8.53 11.51 -6.36
C PHE A 84 -9.27 10.40 -5.59
N CYS A 85 -8.88 9.14 -5.78
CA CYS A 85 -9.47 8.01 -5.08
C CYS A 85 -9.26 8.10 -3.55
N ASP A 86 -8.10 8.58 -3.11
CA ASP A 86 -7.78 8.82 -1.71
C ASP A 86 -8.59 10.00 -1.12
N GLY A 87 -8.82 11.05 -1.91
CA GLY A 87 -9.74 12.14 -1.59
C GLY A 87 -11.17 11.62 -1.39
N MET A 88 -11.66 10.76 -2.29
CA MET A 88 -12.97 10.11 -2.13
C MET A 88 -13.04 9.24 -0.88
N TYR A 89 -11.98 8.48 -0.59
CA TYR A 89 -11.89 7.67 0.63
C TYR A 89 -12.01 8.53 1.90
N SER A 90 -11.44 9.74 1.89
CA SER A 90 -11.50 10.66 3.02
C SER A 90 -12.89 11.27 3.25
N MET A 91 -13.74 11.32 2.22
CA MET A 91 -15.09 11.91 2.30
C MET A 91 -16.18 10.89 2.69
N ASP A 92 -16.03 9.62 2.32
CA ASP A 92 -17.02 8.54 2.53
C ASP A 92 -16.55 7.52 3.61
N THR A 93 -16.32 8.01 4.84
CA THR A 93 -15.74 7.21 5.95
C THR A 93 -16.65 6.08 6.48
N ASP A 94 -17.96 6.16 6.24
CA ASP A 94 -18.97 5.29 6.86
C ASP A 94 -19.23 3.98 6.10
N LYS A 95 -18.89 3.94 4.81
CA LYS A 95 -18.99 2.72 3.99
C LYS A 95 -17.72 2.57 3.15
N VAL A 96 -16.62 2.24 3.82
CA VAL A 96 -15.38 1.85 3.14
C VAL A 96 -15.68 0.68 2.21
N ARG A 97 -15.86 0.98 0.91
CA ARG A 97 -15.95 -0.05 -0.12
C ARG A 97 -14.57 -0.69 -0.18
N SER A 98 -14.46 -1.95 0.25
CA SER A 98 -13.21 -2.73 0.18
C SER A 98 -12.55 -2.68 -1.21
N ASP A 99 -13.38 -2.69 -2.25
CA ASP A 99 -12.93 -2.59 -3.64
C ASP A 99 -12.25 -1.24 -3.94
N LEU A 100 -12.69 -0.15 -3.31
CA LEU A 100 -12.06 1.17 -3.44
C LEU A 100 -10.65 1.16 -2.84
N VAL A 101 -10.49 0.62 -1.63
CA VAL A 101 -9.18 0.56 -0.96
C VAL A 101 -8.19 -0.28 -1.76
N THR A 102 -8.63 -1.46 -2.22
CA THR A 102 -7.80 -2.34 -3.06
C THR A 102 -7.35 -1.62 -4.34
N ASN A 103 -8.24 -0.83 -4.95
CA ASN A 103 -7.89 -0.05 -6.14
C ASN A 103 -6.94 1.12 -5.82
N ILE A 104 -7.11 1.80 -4.68
CA ILE A 104 -6.17 2.84 -4.23
C ILE A 104 -4.76 2.26 -4.06
N LEU A 105 -4.63 1.10 -3.41
CA LEU A 105 -3.34 0.44 -3.23
C LEU A 105 -2.70 0.08 -4.58
N LYS A 106 -3.47 -0.46 -5.53
CA LYS A 106 -3.00 -0.71 -6.90
C LYS A 106 -2.55 0.56 -7.61
N SER A 107 -3.28 1.65 -7.42
CA SER A 107 -2.98 2.95 -8.02
C SER A 107 -1.63 3.46 -7.54
N TYR A 108 -1.43 3.51 -6.22
CA TYR A 108 -0.16 3.93 -5.63
C TYR A 108 0.99 2.99 -5.98
N ALA A 109 0.75 1.67 -6.04
CA ALA A 109 1.77 0.73 -6.51
C ALA A 109 2.19 1.01 -7.97
N ASN A 110 1.25 1.35 -8.85
CA ASN A 110 1.57 1.74 -10.23
C ASN A 110 2.34 3.07 -10.31
N VAL A 111 2.02 4.06 -9.48
CA VAL A 111 2.81 5.31 -9.38
C VAL A 111 4.27 4.99 -9.10
N LEU A 112 4.50 4.18 -8.07
CA LEU A 112 5.83 3.79 -7.62
C LEU A 112 6.57 2.92 -8.65
N ARG A 113 5.83 2.22 -9.52
CA ARG A 113 6.38 1.40 -10.59
C ARG A 113 6.87 2.25 -11.77
N TYR A 114 6.15 3.30 -12.12
CA TYR A 114 6.44 4.12 -13.30
C TYR A 114 7.39 5.28 -13.02
N GLY A 115 7.49 5.73 -11.77
CA GLY A 115 8.44 6.79 -11.43
C GLY A 115 8.69 6.94 -9.93
N ARG A 116 9.60 7.86 -9.61
CA ARG A 116 10.10 8.11 -8.25
C ARG A 116 9.84 9.54 -7.76
N SER A 117 9.26 10.39 -8.60
CA SER A 117 9.08 11.82 -8.29
C SER A 117 8.18 12.01 -7.07
N HIS A 118 7.16 11.16 -6.94
CA HIS A 118 6.22 11.17 -5.82
C HIS A 118 6.51 10.08 -4.77
N LEU A 119 7.70 9.45 -4.77
CA LEU A 119 8.05 8.33 -3.88
C LEU A 119 7.76 8.66 -2.41
N PHE A 120 8.22 9.82 -1.94
CA PHE A 120 8.11 10.25 -0.54
C PHE A 120 6.68 10.60 -0.10
N HIS A 121 5.76 10.79 -1.05
CA HIS A 121 4.35 10.99 -0.74
C HIS A 121 3.56 9.69 -0.92
N ALA A 122 3.68 9.06 -2.09
CA ALA A 122 2.92 7.87 -2.47
C ALA A 122 3.23 6.67 -1.56
N MET A 123 4.51 6.42 -1.25
CA MET A 123 4.89 5.23 -0.48
C MET A 123 4.37 5.28 0.97
N PRO A 124 4.61 6.35 1.75
CA PRO A 124 4.10 6.39 3.12
C PRO A 124 2.58 6.44 3.18
N ARG A 125 1.92 7.10 2.22
CA ARG A 125 0.45 7.17 2.15
C ARG A 125 -0.16 5.81 1.85
N MET A 126 0.38 5.07 0.88
CA MET A 126 -0.05 3.71 0.55
C MET A 126 0.02 2.78 1.77
N LEU A 127 1.13 2.81 2.51
CA LEU A 127 1.30 2.01 3.72
C LEU A 127 0.34 2.42 4.83
N THR A 128 0.11 3.72 5.01
CA THR A 128 -0.85 4.24 6.00
C THR A 128 -2.25 3.72 5.72
N ILE A 129 -2.72 3.82 4.47
CA ILE A 129 -4.05 3.35 4.08
C ILE A 129 -4.19 1.84 4.34
N TRP A 130 -3.21 1.04 3.91
CA TRP A 130 -3.25 -0.40 4.12
C TRP A 130 -3.30 -0.77 5.62
N LEU A 131 -2.42 -0.18 6.43
CA LEU A 131 -2.32 -0.51 7.86
C LEU A 131 -3.53 0.01 8.64
N ASP A 132 -3.97 1.25 8.42
CA ASP A 132 -5.08 1.85 9.18
C ASP A 132 -6.43 1.22 8.82
N VAL A 133 -6.68 0.91 7.54
CA VAL A 133 -7.91 0.22 7.11
C VAL A 133 -7.95 -1.19 7.68
N SER A 134 -6.83 -1.91 7.64
CA SER A 134 -6.76 -3.27 8.17
C SER A 134 -6.94 -3.30 9.68
N GLN A 135 -6.40 -2.31 10.39
CA GLN A 135 -6.60 -2.13 11.82
C GLN A 135 -8.07 -1.82 12.14
N LYS A 136 -8.68 -0.83 11.48
CA LYS A 136 -10.09 -0.45 11.68
C LYS A 136 -11.03 -1.63 11.43
N LYS A 137 -10.81 -2.41 10.37
CA LYS A 137 -11.58 -3.64 10.11
C LYS A 137 -11.42 -4.67 11.23
N THR A 138 -10.20 -4.87 11.72
CA THR A 138 -9.93 -5.81 12.82
C THR A 138 -10.61 -5.39 14.12
N GLU A 139 -10.52 -4.10 14.49
CA GLU A 139 -11.19 -3.54 15.67
C GLU A 139 -12.72 -3.64 15.57
N THR A 140 -13.27 -3.40 14.37
CA THR A 140 -14.71 -3.53 14.10
C THR A 140 -15.17 -4.98 14.28
N LEU A 141 -14.39 -5.96 13.80
CA LEU A 141 -14.66 -7.38 14.00
C LEU A 141 -14.63 -7.76 15.49
N GLU A 142 -13.64 -7.29 16.23
CA GLU A 142 -13.54 -7.56 17.67
C GLU A 142 -14.70 -6.95 18.45
N THR A 143 -15.12 -5.73 18.10
CA THR A 143 -16.23 -5.03 18.75
C THR A 143 -17.56 -5.73 18.47
N ARG A 144 -17.85 -6.09 17.22
CA ARG A 144 -19.08 -6.81 16.86
C ARG A 144 -19.18 -8.19 17.50
N ASN A 145 -18.04 -8.89 17.63
CA ASN A 145 -17.99 -10.18 18.32
C ASN A 145 -18.28 -10.06 19.82
N LYS A 146 -17.83 -8.98 20.48
CA LYS A 146 -18.16 -8.70 21.88
C LYS A 146 -19.64 -8.37 22.06
N GLU A 147 -20.22 -7.61 21.12
CA GLU A 147 -21.62 -7.20 21.17
C GLU A 147 -22.61 -8.27 20.67
N ARG A 148 -22.14 -9.42 20.17
CA ARG A 148 -22.94 -10.50 19.55
C ARG A 148 -23.81 -10.05 18.37
N LEU A 149 -23.42 -8.96 17.70
CA LEU A 149 -24.09 -8.42 16.52
C LEU A 149 -23.45 -8.87 15.19
N SER A 150 -22.41 -9.70 15.24
CA SER A 150 -21.76 -10.26 14.06
C SER A 150 -22.64 -11.31 13.38
N THR A 151 -22.86 -11.15 12.07
CA THR A 151 -23.26 -12.27 11.21
C THR A 151 -22.00 -12.94 10.64
N PRO A 152 -21.96 -14.28 10.52
CA PRO A 152 -20.78 -14.99 10.00
C PRO A 152 -20.32 -14.50 8.62
N ASP A 153 -21.27 -14.12 7.76
CA ASP A 153 -21.00 -13.65 6.39
C ASP A 153 -20.24 -12.31 6.36
N MET A 154 -20.52 -11.40 7.28
CA MET A 154 -19.82 -10.11 7.35
C MET A 154 -18.37 -10.30 7.80
N ASP A 155 -18.14 -11.17 8.78
CA ASP A 155 -16.80 -11.45 9.30
C ASP A 155 -15.92 -12.15 8.25
N ILE A 156 -16.51 -13.05 7.46
CA ILE A 156 -15.81 -13.70 6.33
C ILE A 156 -15.42 -12.65 5.29
N LYS A 157 -16.33 -11.73 4.95
CA LYS A 157 -16.06 -10.68 3.96
C LYS A 157 -14.93 -9.75 4.41
N ASP A 158 -14.96 -9.29 5.66
CA ASP A 158 -13.92 -8.40 6.20
C ASP A 158 -12.54 -9.09 6.24
N LYS A 159 -12.48 -10.38 6.56
CA LYS A 159 -11.24 -11.17 6.47
C LYS A 159 -10.75 -11.31 5.03
N GLN A 160 -11.64 -11.63 4.08
CA GLN A 160 -11.31 -11.72 2.67
C GLN A 160 -10.81 -10.39 2.10
N ASP A 161 -11.36 -9.27 2.57
CA ASP A 161 -10.93 -7.93 2.20
C ASP A 161 -9.49 -7.66 2.66
N ILE A 162 -9.16 -8.00 3.90
CA ILE A 162 -7.79 -7.88 4.42
C ILE A 162 -6.83 -8.76 3.61
N ASP A 163 -7.22 -9.99 3.29
CA ASP A 163 -6.38 -10.88 2.48
C ASP A 163 -6.18 -10.38 1.05
N LYS A 164 -7.18 -9.73 0.44
CA LYS A 164 -7.02 -9.06 -0.86
C LYS A 164 -6.00 -7.93 -0.77
N MET A 165 -6.09 -7.07 0.25
CA MET A 165 -5.13 -5.98 0.46
C MET A 165 -3.71 -6.52 0.67
N ASN A 166 -3.55 -7.56 1.50
CA ASN A 166 -2.26 -8.19 1.75
C ASN A 166 -1.65 -8.79 0.47
N LYS A 167 -2.46 -9.43 -0.37
CA LYS A 167 -2.02 -9.94 -1.69
C LYS A 167 -1.54 -8.83 -2.60
N GLU A 168 -2.25 -7.70 -2.67
CA GLU A 168 -1.80 -6.56 -3.47
C GLU A 168 -0.51 -5.95 -2.91
N MET A 169 -0.32 -5.88 -1.60
CA MET A 169 0.93 -5.43 -0.99
C MET A 169 2.10 -6.34 -1.31
N ILE A 170 1.92 -7.66 -1.25
CA ILE A 170 2.96 -8.64 -1.65
C ILE A 170 3.26 -8.50 -3.16
N ARG A 171 2.23 -8.30 -3.98
CA ARG A 171 2.41 -8.06 -5.41
C ARG A 171 3.22 -6.79 -5.67
N ALA A 172 2.87 -5.69 -5.01
CA ALA A 172 3.61 -4.44 -5.10
C ALA A 172 5.07 -4.62 -4.66
N PHE A 173 5.30 -5.33 -3.55
CA PHE A 173 6.65 -5.64 -3.06
C PHE A 173 7.49 -6.41 -4.07
N ARG A 174 6.90 -7.33 -4.85
CA ARG A 174 7.61 -8.09 -5.90
C ARG A 174 7.85 -7.29 -7.19
N GLN A 175 7.05 -6.26 -7.45
CA GLN A 175 7.12 -5.48 -8.68
C GLN A 175 7.96 -4.21 -8.53
N LEU A 176 8.04 -3.68 -7.30
CA LEU A 176 8.77 -2.47 -6.98
C LEU A 176 10.21 -2.78 -6.58
N ASP A 177 11.06 -1.78 -6.74
CA ASP A 177 12.43 -1.80 -6.25
C ASP A 177 12.45 -1.83 -4.72
N SER A 178 13.28 -2.68 -4.11
CA SER A 178 13.45 -2.80 -2.66
C SER A 178 13.77 -1.45 -2.01
N TYR A 179 14.42 -0.55 -2.75
CA TYR A 179 14.66 0.82 -2.30
C TYR A 179 13.39 1.58 -1.90
N ALA A 180 12.29 1.42 -2.65
CA ALA A 180 11.04 2.13 -2.34
C ALA A 180 10.51 1.75 -0.95
N PHE A 181 10.49 0.45 -0.63
CA PHE A 181 10.11 -0.04 0.70
C PHE A 181 11.11 0.31 1.79
N TYR A 182 12.40 0.36 1.46
CA TYR A 182 13.43 0.82 2.40
C TYR A 182 13.19 2.26 2.86
N THR A 183 12.78 3.18 1.97
CA THR A 183 12.49 4.58 2.38
C THR A 183 11.41 4.69 3.47
N ALA A 184 10.50 3.73 3.52
CA ALA A 184 9.43 3.67 4.52
C ALA A 184 9.68 2.64 5.63
N PHE A 185 10.92 2.14 5.78
CA PHE A 185 11.27 1.17 6.82
C PHE A 185 10.92 1.64 8.24
N PRO A 186 11.19 2.91 8.66
CA PRO A 186 10.78 3.41 9.97
C PRO A 186 9.27 3.31 10.23
N GLN A 187 8.46 3.51 9.19
CA GLN A 187 7.01 3.42 9.28
C GLN A 187 6.56 1.97 9.47
N LEU A 188 7.15 1.03 8.71
CA LEU A 188 6.87 -0.40 8.82
C LEU A 188 7.23 -0.95 10.21
N ILE A 189 8.43 -0.65 10.71
CA ILE A 189 8.88 -1.13 12.02
C ILE A 189 8.05 -0.51 13.16
N SER A 190 7.59 0.73 13.00
CA SER A 190 6.73 1.39 14.00
C SER A 190 5.39 0.67 14.18
N ARG A 191 4.85 0.08 13.10
CA ARG A 191 3.55 -0.63 13.05
C ARG A 191 3.70 -2.16 13.11
N ILE A 192 4.83 -2.68 13.59
CA ILE A 192 5.09 -4.12 13.70
C ILE A 192 4.11 -4.85 14.66
N VAL A 193 3.45 -4.11 15.57
CA VAL A 193 2.46 -4.62 16.53
C VAL A 193 1.03 -4.52 15.98
N HIS A 194 0.84 -4.84 14.71
CA HIS A 194 -0.49 -4.79 14.11
C HIS A 194 -1.40 -5.88 14.73
N PRO A 195 -2.67 -5.58 15.09
CA PRO A 195 -3.55 -6.54 15.77
C PRO A 195 -3.91 -7.75 14.90
N ASN A 196 -3.99 -7.55 13.58
CA ASN A 196 -4.25 -8.62 12.63
C ASN A 196 -3.00 -9.45 12.31
N GLU A 197 -3.07 -10.76 12.53
CA GLU A 197 -1.96 -11.68 12.27
C GLU A 197 -1.61 -11.79 10.78
N SER A 198 -2.59 -11.82 9.86
CA SER A 198 -2.33 -11.91 8.40
C SER A 198 -1.54 -10.70 7.88
N VAL A 199 -1.87 -9.51 8.40
CA VAL A 199 -1.13 -8.27 8.11
C VAL A 199 0.29 -8.34 8.67
N PHE A 200 0.45 -8.81 9.90
CA PHE A 200 1.78 -8.99 10.49
C PHE A 200 2.64 -9.99 9.70
N GLN A 201 2.07 -11.09 9.21
CA GLN A 201 2.80 -12.04 8.36
C GLN A 201 3.31 -11.36 7.08
N THR A 202 2.50 -10.47 6.49
CA THR A 202 2.90 -9.68 5.32
C THR A 202 4.02 -8.69 5.67
N LEU A 203 3.90 -7.96 6.78
CA LEU A 203 4.96 -7.08 7.30
C LEU A 203 6.26 -7.84 7.55
N LYS A 204 6.19 -9.03 8.14
CA LYS A 204 7.34 -9.87 8.44
C LYS A 204 8.09 -10.28 7.18
N ILE A 205 7.36 -10.63 6.11
CA ILE A 205 7.98 -10.94 4.81
C ILE A 205 8.74 -9.73 4.28
N ILE A 206 8.09 -8.56 4.22
CA ILE A 206 8.68 -7.32 3.70
C ILE A 206 9.92 -6.93 4.52
N LEU A 207 9.79 -6.85 5.85
CA LEU A 207 10.88 -6.43 6.73
C LEU A 207 12.07 -7.39 6.69
N SER A 208 11.83 -8.71 6.68
CA SER A 208 12.92 -9.69 6.60
C SER A 208 13.69 -9.57 5.29
N GLU A 209 13.00 -9.34 4.18
CA GLU A 209 13.64 -9.17 2.87
C GLU A 209 14.46 -7.87 2.79
N LEU A 210 13.95 -6.78 3.38
CA LEU A 210 14.67 -5.51 3.45
C LEU A 210 15.93 -5.61 4.32
N ILE A 211 15.88 -6.38 5.41
CA ILE A 211 17.06 -6.66 6.24
C ILE A 211 18.09 -7.46 5.43
N CYS A 212 17.66 -8.42 4.60
CA CYS A 212 18.59 -9.14 3.73
C CYS A 212 19.24 -8.25 2.66
N HIS A 213 18.49 -7.32 2.07
CA HIS A 213 19.02 -6.42 1.03
C HIS A 213 19.90 -5.30 1.60
N TYR A 214 19.53 -4.73 2.75
CA TYR A 214 20.17 -3.57 3.36
C TYR A 214 20.43 -3.82 4.86
N PRO A 215 21.32 -4.77 5.21
CA PRO A 215 21.45 -5.25 6.59
C PRO A 215 21.89 -4.13 7.54
N HIS A 216 22.94 -3.38 7.20
CA HIS A 216 23.48 -2.35 8.08
C HIS A 216 22.47 -1.23 8.38
N GLN A 217 21.76 -0.77 7.36
CA GLN A 217 20.80 0.32 7.50
C GLN A 217 19.54 -0.11 8.27
N CYS A 218 19.01 -1.29 7.96
CA CYS A 218 17.81 -1.83 8.60
C CYS A 218 18.08 -2.24 10.05
N LEU A 219 19.22 -2.88 10.34
CA LEU A 219 19.61 -3.28 11.70
C LEU A 219 19.79 -2.06 12.58
N TRP A 220 20.48 -1.01 12.11
CA TRP A 220 20.66 0.22 12.89
C TRP A 220 19.31 0.86 13.27
N GLN A 221 18.33 0.85 12.37
CA GLN A 221 17.01 1.42 12.62
C GLN A 221 16.11 0.54 13.51
N SER A 222 16.33 -0.78 13.53
CA SER A 222 15.47 -1.73 14.25
C SER A 222 16.06 -2.24 15.57
N ILE A 223 17.35 -2.03 15.84
CA ILE A 223 18.03 -2.56 17.03
C ILE A 223 17.45 -2.02 18.35
N ALA A 224 17.01 -0.76 18.37
CA ALA A 224 16.34 -0.17 19.52
C ALA A 224 15.01 -0.87 19.85
N VAL A 225 14.32 -1.39 18.83
CA VAL A 225 13.08 -2.15 18.97
C VAL A 225 13.34 -3.57 19.46
N TYR A 226 14.45 -4.17 19.05
CA TYR A 226 14.86 -5.51 19.48
C TYR A 226 15.26 -5.58 20.96
N ARG A 227 15.88 -4.52 21.50
CA ARG A 227 16.43 -4.50 22.87
C ARG A 227 15.57 -3.82 23.94
N THR A 228 14.27 -3.58 23.69
CA THR A 228 13.41 -2.90 24.68
C THR A 228 13.59 -3.53 26.08
N GLY A 229 13.85 -2.69 27.09
CA GLY A 229 14.55 -3.08 28.32
C GLY A 229 14.03 -4.32 29.04
N HIS A 230 14.95 -5.00 29.75
CA HIS A 230 14.79 -6.27 30.48
C HIS A 230 13.55 -6.38 31.41
N TRP A 231 12.91 -5.26 31.74
CA TRP A 231 11.83 -5.16 32.71
C TRP A 231 10.42 -5.38 32.13
N CYS A 232 10.25 -5.39 30.81
CA CYS A 232 9.00 -5.79 30.16
C CYS A 232 9.28 -6.48 28.83
N LYS A 233 8.97 -7.78 28.73
CA LYS A 233 8.76 -8.43 27.44
C LYS A 233 7.66 -7.67 26.71
N ASN A 234 8.05 -6.89 25.71
CA ASN A 234 7.13 -6.11 24.91
C ASN A 234 6.74 -6.95 23.68
N ILE A 235 5.45 -6.98 23.35
CA ILE A 235 4.93 -7.57 22.10
C ILE A 235 5.75 -7.11 20.88
N ARG A 236 6.26 -5.87 20.90
CA ARG A 236 7.11 -5.30 19.86
C ARG A 236 8.44 -6.05 19.71
N GLN A 237 9.10 -6.40 20.81
CA GLN A 237 10.34 -7.16 20.82
C GLN A 237 10.12 -8.57 20.28
N GLU A 238 9.03 -9.22 20.70
CA GLU A 238 8.69 -10.57 20.23
C GLU A 238 8.48 -10.58 18.71
N ARG A 239 7.68 -9.64 18.19
CA ARG A 239 7.44 -9.51 16.75
C ARG A 239 8.73 -9.19 15.98
N CYS A 240 9.60 -8.31 16.51
CA CYS A 240 10.89 -8.00 15.91
C CYS A 240 11.81 -9.23 15.88
N THR A 241 11.81 -10.04 16.95
CA THR A 241 12.56 -11.29 17.02
C THR A 241 12.08 -12.27 15.96
N GLN A 242 10.78 -12.39 15.73
CA GLN A 242 10.23 -13.23 14.66
C GLN A 242 10.69 -12.76 13.27
N VAL A 243 10.81 -11.45 13.03
CA VAL A 243 11.37 -10.91 11.77
C VAL A 243 12.83 -11.30 11.62
N TYR A 244 13.63 -11.11 12.67
CA TYR A 244 15.06 -11.44 12.64
C TYR A 244 15.29 -12.93 12.44
N GLN A 245 14.49 -13.80 13.06
CA GLN A 245 14.56 -15.25 12.84
C GLN A 245 14.33 -15.63 11.37
N VAL A 246 13.37 -14.99 10.70
CA VAL A 246 13.15 -15.22 9.27
C VAL A 246 14.34 -14.73 8.44
N ALA A 247 14.97 -13.61 8.81
CA ALA A 247 16.17 -13.11 8.13
C ALA A 247 17.39 -14.03 8.36
N LYS A 248 17.61 -14.50 9.61
CA LYS A 248 18.66 -15.47 9.97
C LYS A 248 18.54 -16.78 9.19
N ASN A 249 17.31 -17.27 9.02
CA ASN A 249 17.05 -18.50 8.26
C ASN A 249 17.34 -18.36 6.75
N LYS A 250 17.39 -17.14 6.20
CA LYS A 250 17.68 -16.90 4.78
C LYS A 250 19.18 -16.80 4.50
N ASP A 251 19.94 -16.16 5.40
CA ASP A 251 21.37 -15.95 5.21
C ASP A 251 22.13 -16.00 6.55
N ARG A 252 23.17 -16.83 6.59
CA ARG A 252 24.04 -17.02 7.76
C ARG A 252 24.95 -15.82 8.02
N GLN A 253 25.26 -15.01 7.01
CA GLN A 253 26.03 -13.78 7.21
C GLN A 253 25.23 -12.74 8.02
N ILE A 254 23.91 -12.68 7.79
CA ILE A 254 23.00 -11.79 8.53
C ILE A 254 22.94 -12.19 10.00
N GLU A 255 23.01 -13.48 10.31
CA GLU A 255 23.06 -13.96 11.70
C GLU A 255 24.25 -13.36 12.46
N GLN A 256 25.45 -13.42 11.87
CA GLN A 256 26.65 -12.83 12.47
C GLN A 256 26.52 -11.31 12.63
N LEU A 257 25.94 -10.62 11.64
CA LEU A 257 25.71 -9.18 11.70
C LEU A 257 24.71 -8.81 12.80
N ILE A 258 23.59 -9.54 12.92
CA ILE A 258 22.60 -9.28 13.98
C ILE A 258 23.27 -9.38 15.36
N ASP A 259 24.08 -10.41 15.58
CA ASP A 259 24.73 -10.63 16.86
C ASP A 259 25.78 -9.53 17.16
N GLN A 260 26.51 -9.05 16.14
CA GLN A 260 27.41 -7.90 16.26
C GLN A 260 26.66 -6.60 16.62
N TYR A 261 25.54 -6.32 15.95
CA TYR A 261 24.72 -5.13 16.24
C TYR A 261 24.07 -5.23 17.63
N ASP A 262 23.69 -6.42 18.06
CA ASP A 262 23.16 -6.64 19.41
C ASP A 262 24.23 -6.38 20.47
N TYR A 263 25.46 -6.84 20.24
CA TYR A 263 26.60 -6.56 21.12
C TYR A 263 26.92 -5.05 21.20
N VAL A 264 27.02 -4.37 20.06
CA VAL A 264 27.32 -2.93 20.01
C VAL A 264 26.21 -2.11 20.67
N SER A 265 24.95 -2.43 20.41
CA SER A 265 23.83 -1.72 21.03
C SER A 265 23.74 -1.95 22.54
N ALA A 266 24.11 -3.14 23.04
CA ALA A 266 24.25 -3.39 24.47
C ALA A 266 25.28 -2.47 25.13
N LEU A 267 26.46 -2.33 24.50
CA LEU A 267 27.51 -1.43 24.98
C LEU A 267 27.07 0.03 24.98
N LEU A 268 26.43 0.49 23.90
CA LEU A 268 25.94 1.87 23.78
C LEU A 268 24.93 2.22 24.88
N ILE A 269 23.97 1.33 25.15
CA ILE A 269 22.98 1.53 26.23
C ILE A 269 23.67 1.55 27.59
N GLY A 270 24.63 0.64 27.83
CA GLY A 270 25.40 0.60 29.07
C GLY A 270 26.13 1.94 29.33
N HIS A 271 26.82 2.47 28.32
CA HIS A 271 27.49 3.78 28.45
C HIS A 271 26.53 4.92 28.77
N VAL A 272 25.35 4.96 28.15
CA VAL A 272 24.35 6.00 28.44
C VAL A 272 23.84 5.89 29.88
N GLN A 273 23.60 4.68 30.40
CA GLN A 273 23.17 4.50 31.79
C GLN A 273 24.25 4.91 32.81
N PHE A 274 25.53 4.66 32.51
CA PHE A 274 26.62 5.12 33.37
C PHE A 274 26.75 6.65 33.41
N CYS A 275 26.51 7.35 32.30
CA CYS A 275 26.57 8.82 32.26
C CYS A 275 25.40 9.52 32.96
N TYR A 276 24.25 8.87 33.15
CA TYR A 276 23.11 9.43 33.90
C TYR A 276 23.17 9.16 35.41
N CYS A 277 24.09 8.32 35.87
CA CYS A 277 24.29 7.98 37.29
C CYS A 277 25.47 8.73 37.95
N ILE A 278 26.09 9.67 37.23
CA ILE A 278 27.10 10.62 37.74
C ILE A 278 26.46 12.01 37.74
#